data_AF-R7SY46-F1
#
_entry.id   AF-R7SY46-F1
#
_cell.length_a   1.000
_cell.length_b   1.000
_cell.length_c   1.000
_cell.angle_alpha   90.00
_cell.angle_beta   90.00
_cell.angle_gamma   90.00
#
_symmetry.space_group_name_H-M   'P 1'
#
loop_
_entity.id
_entity.type
_entity.pdbx_description
1 polymer ?
#
loop_
_entity_poly.entity_id
_entity_poly.type
_entity_poly.pdbx_seq_one_letter_code
_entity_poly.pdbx_strand_id
1 'polypeptide(L)'
;MFTFLNDPTFPSLSEAHKPFVNETVMDVCGVTRPFAVSKLRHNGDVDILGSDVDPIMATKALVRDFLDRLPYTAPCVPADSELRHEVADLIASWNAGLSWNHEHQRMVAIYTACLTLADDLGHHNMEALGQFVGRFTRGEPQLHPALDCLVKLLGTLHEFCPRINADAIIASTVDSVSAMYVEVLSQGDVISPFATKYPFYFRLKTGIAPAYAHLNFTKSWGDDVGTYYLQLLPETELVVVGFNDIISFYKETLAGETDNYVNMRAAVEQKQAISVLRQVIAENLDSVYKLRQMAAPQPGLTEIYLGFLMGYVEFHFKARRYRLHEIVAEVDEQ
;
A
#
# COMPACT_ATOMS: atom_id res chain seq x y z
N MET A 1 -12.13 5.60 7.37
CA MET A 1 -11.86 5.61 5.92
C MET A 1 -11.70 4.22 5.32
N PHE A 2 -11.25 3.17 6.03
CA PHE A 2 -11.02 1.84 5.41
C PHE A 2 -11.83 0.67 6.00
N THR A 3 -12.80 0.95 6.88
CA THR A 3 -13.58 -0.07 7.60
C THR A 3 -14.56 -0.88 6.71
N PHE A 4 -14.74 -0.50 5.45
CA PHE A 4 -15.64 -1.16 4.49
C PHE A 4 -14.97 -2.29 3.67
N LEU A 5 -13.64 -2.41 3.64
CA LEU A 5 -12.93 -3.43 2.82
C LEU A 5 -12.93 -4.86 3.41
N ASN A 6 -13.80 -5.16 4.38
CA ASN A 6 -13.65 -6.32 5.26
C ASN A 6 -14.83 -7.31 5.14
N ASP A 7 -14.70 -8.30 4.26
CA ASP A 7 -15.58 -9.47 4.17
C ASP A 7 -14.76 -10.78 4.00
N PRO A 8 -15.05 -11.87 4.75
CA PRO A 8 -14.55 -13.22 4.45
C PRO A 8 -15.09 -13.87 3.16
N THR A 9 -16.10 -13.28 2.53
CA THR A 9 -16.68 -13.63 1.22
C THR A 9 -16.18 -12.70 0.09
N PHE A 10 -15.35 -11.71 0.42
CA PHE A 10 -14.52 -11.05 -0.58
C PHE A 10 -13.68 -12.15 -1.22
N PRO A 11 -13.84 -12.44 -2.53
CA PRO A 11 -13.06 -13.49 -3.17
C PRO A 11 -11.59 -13.19 -2.90
N SER A 12 -10.78 -14.21 -2.60
CA SER A 12 -9.39 -14.06 -3.02
C SER A 12 -9.48 -13.75 -4.52
N LEU A 13 -8.92 -12.63 -4.96
CA LEU A 13 -9.02 -12.24 -6.37
C LEU A 13 -8.37 -13.28 -7.31
N SER A 14 -7.69 -14.29 -6.75
CA SER A 14 -7.29 -15.54 -7.40
C SER A 14 -8.42 -16.50 -7.78
N GLU A 15 -9.60 -16.46 -7.14
CA GLU A 15 -10.72 -17.39 -7.39
C GLU A 15 -11.78 -16.86 -8.35
N ALA A 16 -11.83 -15.54 -8.58
CA ALA A 16 -12.81 -14.91 -9.47
C ALA A 16 -12.49 -15.06 -10.97
N HIS A 17 -11.31 -15.61 -11.33
CA HIS A 17 -10.93 -15.90 -12.71
C HIS A 17 -10.52 -17.37 -12.86
N LYS A 18 -11.52 -18.25 -12.97
CA LYS A 18 -11.28 -19.51 -13.70
C LYS A 18 -11.01 -19.15 -15.16
N PRO A 19 -9.86 -19.51 -15.73
CA PRO A 19 -9.55 -19.18 -17.11
C PRO A 19 -10.53 -19.91 -18.03
N PHE A 20 -11.07 -19.19 -19.01
CA PHE A 20 -11.53 -19.80 -20.24
C PHE A 20 -10.31 -20.51 -20.85
N VAL A 21 -10.29 -21.84 -20.71
CA VAL A 21 -9.35 -22.70 -21.41
C VAL A 21 -9.65 -22.59 -22.89
N ASN A 22 -8.74 -21.99 -23.64
CA ASN A 22 -8.56 -22.35 -25.04
C ASN A 22 -7.11 -22.81 -25.20
N GLU A 23 -7.00 -24.07 -25.57
CA GLU A 23 -5.76 -24.80 -25.85
C GLU A 23 -4.98 -24.17 -27.01
N THR A 24 -3.70 -24.57 -27.09
CA THR A 24 -2.74 -24.42 -28.20
C THR A 24 -2.04 -23.04 -28.23
N VAL A 25 -0.71 -22.87 -28.05
CA VAL A 25 0.40 -23.41 -28.85
C VAL A 25 1.77 -23.06 -28.21
N MET A 26 2.69 -24.04 -28.23
CA MET A 26 4.18 -24.04 -28.31
C MET A 26 5.09 -23.38 -27.25
N ASP A 27 5.62 -24.27 -26.40
CA ASP A 27 7.03 -24.56 -26.09
C ASP A 27 8.11 -23.92 -27.00
N VAL A 28 9.02 -23.13 -26.42
CA VAL A 28 10.39 -22.91 -26.94
C VAL A 28 11.39 -22.62 -25.78
N CYS A 29 12.32 -23.57 -25.59
CA CYS A 29 13.71 -23.50 -25.09
C CYS A 29 14.11 -22.37 -24.10
N GLY A 30 14.69 -22.60 -22.92
CA GLY A 30 15.68 -23.63 -22.56
C GLY A 30 17.10 -23.03 -22.50
N VAL A 31 17.45 -22.30 -21.43
CA VAL A 31 18.85 -22.08 -20.99
C VAL A 31 18.91 -21.89 -19.47
N THR A 32 19.30 -22.94 -18.74
CA THR A 32 19.77 -22.85 -17.36
C THR A 32 21.25 -22.44 -17.35
N ARG A 33 21.63 -21.42 -16.57
CA ARG A 33 23.03 -21.15 -16.21
C ARG A 33 23.21 -21.12 -14.68
N PRO A 34 24.29 -21.70 -14.13
CA PRO A 34 24.51 -21.79 -12.69
C PRO A 34 25.06 -20.48 -12.12
N PHE A 35 24.50 -20.06 -10.98
CA PHE A 35 25.03 -18.95 -10.18
C PHE A 35 26.34 -19.34 -9.51
N ALA A 36 27.40 -18.56 -9.78
CA ALA A 36 28.68 -18.65 -9.09
C ALA A 36 28.70 -17.67 -7.91
N VAL A 37 28.95 -18.19 -6.70
CA VAL A 37 29.13 -17.44 -5.46
C VAL A 37 30.52 -16.79 -5.44
N SER A 38 30.60 -15.46 -5.40
CA SER A 38 31.85 -14.75 -5.10
C SER A 38 31.83 -14.21 -3.66
N LYS A 39 32.64 -14.85 -2.80
CA LYS A 39 32.99 -14.39 -1.45
C LYS A 39 33.77 -13.07 -1.52
N LEU A 40 33.30 -12.03 -0.82
CA LEU A 40 34.16 -10.94 -0.33
C LEU A 40 33.84 -10.66 1.14
N ARG A 41 34.92 -10.37 1.88
CA ARG A 41 35.09 -10.57 3.34
C ARG A 41 34.41 -9.49 4.20
N HIS A 42 34.01 -9.93 5.40
CA HIS A 42 33.60 -9.14 6.56
C HIS A 42 34.56 -7.99 6.90
N ASN A 43 33.98 -6.86 7.31
CA ASN A 43 34.45 -6.07 8.44
C ASN A 43 33.25 -5.62 9.27
N GLY A 44 33.35 -5.82 10.58
CA GLY A 44 32.24 -6.00 11.50
C GLY A 44 31.58 -4.74 12.04
N ASP A 45 30.30 -4.92 12.35
CA ASP A 45 29.66 -4.42 13.56
C ASP A 45 29.09 -5.65 14.29
N VAL A 46 29.32 -5.73 15.60
CA VAL A 46 28.90 -6.86 16.44
C VAL A 46 27.39 -6.77 16.64
N ASP A 47 26.66 -7.54 15.84
CA ASP A 47 25.22 -7.73 15.97
C ASP A 47 24.94 -8.50 17.27
N ILE A 48 24.36 -7.83 18.27
CA ILE A 48 23.88 -8.46 19.51
C ILE A 48 22.53 -9.12 19.22
N LEU A 49 22.51 -10.06 18.28
CA LEU A 49 21.50 -11.11 18.17
C LEU A 49 22.17 -12.32 17.52
N GLY A 50 22.26 -13.41 18.29
CA GLY A 50 22.88 -14.64 17.82
C GLY A 50 22.26 -15.15 16.53
N SER A 51 23.10 -15.78 15.71
CA SER A 51 22.81 -16.38 14.39
C SER A 51 21.77 -17.52 14.37
N ASP A 52 20.99 -17.70 15.45
CA ASP A 52 20.07 -18.82 15.67
C ASP A 52 18.61 -18.40 15.87
N VAL A 53 18.27 -17.12 15.75
CA VAL A 53 16.87 -16.68 15.86
C VAL A 53 16.17 -16.90 14.52
N ASP A 54 15.15 -17.75 14.51
CA ASP A 54 14.25 -17.97 13.37
C ASP A 54 13.74 -16.60 12.82
N PRO A 55 14.02 -16.26 11.54
CA PRO A 55 13.59 -15.02 10.91
C PRO A 55 12.08 -14.76 11.03
N ILE A 56 11.26 -15.82 11.03
CA ILE A 56 9.81 -15.71 11.19
C ILE A 56 9.46 -15.26 12.61
N MET A 57 10.08 -15.86 13.63
CA MET A 57 9.87 -15.49 15.03
C MET A 57 10.38 -14.08 15.33
N ALA A 58 11.54 -13.71 14.80
CA ALA A 58 12.07 -12.36 14.93
C ALA A 58 11.14 -11.31 14.28
N THR A 59 10.64 -11.62 13.08
CA THR A 59 9.68 -10.75 12.38
C THR A 59 8.38 -10.61 13.16
N LYS A 60 7.79 -11.72 13.61
CA LYS A 60 6.57 -11.72 14.43
C LYS A 60 6.74 -10.87 15.69
N ALA A 61 7.87 -10.98 16.39
CA ALA A 61 8.15 -10.19 17.58
C ALA A 61 8.26 -8.68 17.28
N LEU A 62 8.92 -8.30 16.17
CA LEU A 62 9.06 -6.89 15.79
C LEU A 62 7.74 -6.26 15.33
N VAL A 63 6.93 -6.99 14.56
CA VAL A 63 5.61 -6.50 14.16
C VAL A 63 4.70 -6.36 15.39
N ARG A 64 4.75 -7.29 16.35
CA ARG A 64 4.03 -7.17 17.63
C ARG A 64 4.48 -5.95 18.42
N ASP A 65 5.79 -5.76 18.62
CA ASP A 65 6.35 -4.56 19.31
C ASP A 65 5.89 -3.26 18.65
N PHE A 66 5.91 -3.21 17.31
CA PHE A 66 5.42 -2.07 16.57
C PHE A 66 3.95 -1.78 16.89
N LEU A 67 3.08 -2.80 16.81
CA LEU A 67 1.65 -2.66 17.10
C LEU A 67 1.39 -2.24 18.55
N ASP A 68 2.13 -2.78 19.52
CA ASP A 68 2.00 -2.45 20.95
C ASP A 68 2.42 -1.00 21.25
N ARG A 69 3.37 -0.47 20.48
CA ARG A 69 3.86 0.92 20.60
C ARG A 69 2.98 1.91 19.85
N LEU A 70 2.11 1.43 18.97
CA LEU A 70 1.12 2.29 18.35
C LEU A 70 0.08 2.70 19.38
N PRO A 71 -0.37 3.96 19.34
CA PRO A 71 -1.45 4.47 20.18
C PRO A 71 -2.81 4.02 19.65
N TYR A 72 -2.94 2.74 19.30
CA TYR A 72 -4.09 2.24 18.59
C TYR A 72 -5.31 2.20 19.51
N THR A 73 -6.37 2.86 19.06
CA THR A 73 -7.71 2.72 19.60
C THR A 73 -8.63 2.36 18.45
N ALA A 74 -9.42 1.30 18.64
CA ALA A 74 -10.39 0.86 17.64
C ALA A 74 -11.30 2.05 17.28
N PRO A 75 -11.37 2.45 16.00
CA PRO A 75 -12.19 3.58 15.61
C PRO A 75 -13.66 3.23 15.89
N CYS A 76 -14.35 4.04 16.71
CA CYS A 76 -15.77 3.89 17.05
C CYS A 76 -16.71 4.27 15.88
N VAL A 77 -16.34 3.91 14.64
CA VAL A 77 -17.14 4.15 13.44
C VAL A 77 -17.96 2.90 13.15
N PRO A 78 -19.31 2.98 13.14
CA PRO A 78 -20.15 1.85 12.80
C PRO A 78 -19.81 1.29 11.41
N ALA A 79 -20.00 -0.01 11.23
CA ALA A 79 -19.93 -0.62 9.91
C ALA A 79 -21.03 -0.04 9.00
N ASP A 80 -20.65 0.49 7.85
CA ASP A 80 -21.58 0.95 6.83
C ASP A 80 -21.92 -0.20 5.88
N SER A 81 -23.01 -0.92 6.16
CA SER A 81 -23.42 -2.06 5.35
C SER A 81 -23.89 -1.64 3.95
N GLU A 82 -24.47 -0.46 3.80
CA GLU A 82 -24.98 0.02 2.50
C GLU A 82 -23.81 0.32 1.56
N LEU A 83 -22.84 1.11 2.03
CA LEU A 83 -21.62 1.41 1.28
C LEU A 83 -20.88 0.13 0.87
N ARG A 84 -20.85 -0.88 1.75
CA ARG A 84 -20.23 -2.18 1.45
C ARG A 84 -20.92 -2.90 0.30
N HIS A 85 -22.25 -3.05 0.37
CA HIS A 85 -23.00 -3.70 -0.71
C HIS A 85 -22.83 -2.94 -2.02
N GLU A 86 -22.85 -1.62 -1.96
CA GLU A 86 -22.68 -0.79 -3.15
C GLU A 86 -21.30 -0.94 -3.80
N VAL A 87 -20.21 -0.93 -3.01
CA VAL A 87 -18.85 -1.16 -3.53
C VAL A 87 -18.73 -2.59 -4.08
N ALA A 88 -19.31 -3.58 -3.41
CA ALA A 88 -19.32 -4.96 -3.89
C ALA A 88 -20.09 -5.11 -5.21
N ASP A 89 -21.26 -4.50 -5.34
CA ASP A 89 -22.06 -4.49 -6.56
C ASP A 89 -21.35 -3.75 -7.70
N LEU A 90 -20.65 -2.65 -7.39
CA LEU A 90 -19.82 -1.94 -8.36
C LEU A 90 -18.66 -2.80 -8.85
N ILE A 91 -17.93 -3.46 -7.95
CA ILE A 91 -16.84 -4.38 -8.30
C ILE A 91 -17.38 -5.56 -9.12
N ALA A 92 -18.54 -6.11 -8.75
CA ALA A 92 -19.14 -7.24 -9.46
C ALA A 92 -19.64 -6.86 -10.86
N SER A 93 -20.15 -5.63 -11.03
CA SER A 93 -20.73 -5.19 -12.29
C SER A 93 -19.77 -4.42 -13.19
N TRP A 94 -18.71 -3.84 -12.64
CA TRP A 94 -17.85 -2.82 -13.28
C TRP A 94 -18.60 -1.74 -14.06
N ASN A 95 -19.89 -1.54 -13.76
CA ASN A 95 -20.72 -0.57 -14.43
C ASN A 95 -20.45 0.79 -13.78
N ALA A 96 -19.88 1.73 -14.53
CA ALA A 96 -19.50 3.05 -14.04
C ALA A 96 -20.69 4.00 -13.70
N GLY A 97 -21.88 3.44 -13.41
CA GLY A 97 -23.03 4.19 -12.92
C GLY A 97 -22.84 4.51 -11.45
N LEU A 98 -22.25 5.67 -11.16
CA LEU A 98 -22.01 6.12 -9.78
C LEU A 98 -23.24 6.88 -9.25
N SER A 99 -23.84 6.42 -8.15
CA SER A 99 -24.86 7.13 -7.33
C SER A 99 -24.23 7.68 -6.04
N TRP A 100 -24.79 8.75 -5.46
CA TRP A 100 -24.02 9.64 -4.56
C TRP A 100 -24.70 9.98 -3.22
N ASN A 101 -24.76 9.03 -2.29
CA ASN A 101 -24.87 9.31 -0.85
C ASN A 101 -23.58 8.77 -0.17
N HIS A 102 -23.06 9.38 0.90
CA HIS A 102 -21.74 9.07 1.49
C HIS A 102 -20.51 9.33 0.58
N GLU A 103 -20.52 10.47 -0.13
CA GLU A 103 -19.63 10.80 -1.27
C GLU A 103 -18.12 10.55 -1.04
N HIS A 104 -17.54 11.04 0.06
CA HIS A 104 -16.10 10.95 0.27
C HIS A 104 -15.61 9.53 0.58
N GLN A 105 -16.28 8.81 1.49
CA GLN A 105 -15.91 7.45 1.86
C GLN A 105 -16.10 6.48 0.69
N ARG A 106 -17.17 6.68 -0.09
CA ARG A 106 -17.44 5.94 -1.32
C ARG A 106 -16.37 6.17 -2.37
N MET A 107 -15.99 7.42 -2.63
CA MET A 107 -14.91 7.74 -3.56
C MET A 107 -13.62 7.03 -3.17
N VAL A 108 -13.22 7.11 -1.90
CA VAL A 108 -12.01 6.41 -1.42
C VAL A 108 -12.12 4.91 -1.58
N ALA A 109 -13.29 4.33 -1.29
CA ALA A 109 -13.52 2.89 -1.41
C ALA A 109 -13.28 2.39 -2.83
N ILE A 110 -13.90 3.07 -3.79
CA ILE A 110 -13.80 2.74 -5.21
C ILE A 110 -12.37 2.98 -5.70
N TYR A 111 -11.74 4.08 -5.27
CA TYR A 111 -10.34 4.40 -5.58
C TYR A 111 -9.40 3.28 -5.14
N THR A 112 -9.47 2.87 -3.86
CA THR A 112 -8.65 1.80 -3.30
C THR A 112 -8.92 0.46 -3.96
N ALA A 113 -10.19 0.13 -4.26
CA ALA A 113 -10.54 -1.11 -4.96
C ALA A 113 -9.93 -1.15 -6.37
N CYS A 114 -10.08 -0.07 -7.16
CA CYS A 114 -9.52 0.00 -8.51
C CYS A 114 -8.00 -0.16 -8.51
N LEU A 115 -7.30 0.43 -7.53
CA LEU A 115 -5.84 0.34 -7.43
C LEU A 115 -5.35 -1.02 -6.93
N THR A 116 -6.07 -1.65 -6.01
CA THR A 116 -5.77 -3.03 -5.58
C THR A 116 -5.88 -3.99 -6.77
N LEU A 117 -6.86 -3.78 -7.63
CA LEU A 117 -6.99 -4.56 -8.86
C LEU A 117 -5.93 -4.21 -9.91
N ALA A 118 -5.53 -2.94 -10.02
CA ALA A 118 -4.43 -2.55 -10.90
C ALA A 118 -3.12 -3.24 -10.51
N ASP A 119 -2.87 -3.37 -9.20
CA ASP A 119 -1.74 -4.13 -8.63
C ASP A 119 -1.80 -5.61 -9.07
N ASP A 120 -2.94 -6.27 -8.86
CA ASP A 120 -3.15 -7.67 -9.29
C ASP A 120 -3.04 -7.86 -10.81
N LEU A 121 -3.46 -6.86 -11.60
CA LEU A 121 -3.37 -6.89 -13.07
C LEU A 121 -1.93 -6.92 -13.56
N GLY A 122 -0.95 -6.43 -12.80
CA GLY A 122 0.46 -6.41 -13.23
C GLY A 122 0.95 -7.78 -13.68
N HIS A 123 0.56 -8.83 -12.96
CA HIS A 123 0.95 -10.21 -13.25
C HIS A 123 0.13 -10.88 -14.36
N HIS A 124 -1.04 -10.33 -14.73
CA HIS A 124 -2.00 -10.98 -15.61
C HIS A 124 -2.26 -10.22 -16.92
N ASN A 125 -2.08 -8.91 -16.93
CA ASN A 125 -2.36 -8.03 -18.05
C ASN A 125 -1.46 -6.78 -18.02
N MET A 126 -0.16 -7.01 -18.19
CA MET A 126 0.87 -5.97 -18.21
C MET A 126 0.62 -4.89 -19.28
N GLU A 127 -0.04 -5.25 -20.40
CA GLU A 127 -0.40 -4.29 -21.46
C GLU A 127 -1.38 -3.22 -20.96
N ALA A 128 -2.35 -3.60 -20.11
CA ALA A 128 -3.31 -2.67 -19.54
C ALA A 128 -2.63 -1.58 -18.68
N LEU A 129 -1.64 -1.96 -17.88
CA LEU A 129 -0.85 -0.99 -17.11
C LEU A 129 0.06 -0.16 -18.01
N GLY A 130 0.77 -0.80 -18.95
CA GLY A 130 1.71 -0.12 -19.85
C GLY A 130 1.07 0.91 -20.78
N GLN A 131 -0.19 0.74 -21.16
CA GLN A 131 -0.92 1.71 -21.99
C GLN A 131 -1.72 2.75 -21.20
N PHE A 132 -1.81 2.61 -19.87
CA PHE A 132 -2.70 3.43 -19.04
C PHE A 132 -2.51 4.93 -19.25
N VAL A 133 -1.27 5.41 -19.10
CA VAL A 133 -0.93 6.84 -19.22
C VAL A 133 -1.15 7.36 -20.64
N GLY A 134 -0.78 6.57 -21.65
CA GLY A 134 -0.97 6.93 -23.05
C GLY A 134 -2.46 7.11 -23.38
N ARG A 135 -3.32 6.21 -22.91
CA ARG A 135 -4.77 6.28 -23.09
C ARG A 135 -5.40 7.40 -22.28
N PHE A 136 -4.97 7.56 -21.03
CA PHE A 136 -5.42 8.63 -20.14
C PHE A 136 -5.20 10.02 -20.76
N THR A 137 -4.00 10.26 -21.28
CA THR A 137 -3.65 11.56 -21.90
C THR A 137 -4.35 11.83 -23.23
N ARG A 138 -4.81 10.79 -23.95
CA ARG A 138 -5.58 10.91 -25.19
C ARG A 138 -7.09 10.88 -24.98
N GLY A 139 -7.57 10.67 -23.75
CA GLY A 139 -9.00 10.50 -23.46
C GLY A 139 -9.59 9.22 -24.07
N GLU A 140 -8.77 8.20 -24.28
CA GLU A 140 -9.20 6.89 -24.80
C GLU A 140 -9.71 6.00 -23.67
N PRO A 141 -10.65 5.07 -23.95
CA PRO A 141 -11.01 4.03 -22.99
C PRO A 141 -9.78 3.21 -22.56
N GLN A 142 -9.74 2.84 -21.29
CA GLN A 142 -8.71 1.98 -20.73
C GLN A 142 -8.90 0.53 -21.16
N LEU A 143 -7.84 -0.26 -21.07
CA LEU A 143 -7.87 -1.67 -21.47
C LEU A 143 -8.52 -2.60 -20.43
N HIS A 144 -8.92 -2.05 -19.28
CA HIS A 144 -9.56 -2.80 -18.22
C HIS A 144 -10.69 -1.98 -17.58
N PRO A 145 -11.87 -2.56 -17.29
CA PRO A 145 -13.00 -1.84 -16.70
C PRO A 145 -12.68 -1.14 -15.38
N ALA A 146 -11.85 -1.74 -14.52
CA ALA A 146 -11.40 -1.10 -13.27
C ALA A 146 -10.54 0.15 -13.52
N LEU A 147 -9.72 0.15 -14.57
CA LEU A 147 -8.91 1.31 -14.95
C LEU A 147 -9.80 2.40 -15.57
N ASP A 148 -10.85 2.04 -16.32
CA ASP A 148 -11.87 2.99 -16.80
C ASP A 148 -12.65 3.62 -15.63
N CYS A 149 -13.00 2.81 -14.63
CA CYS A 149 -13.63 3.28 -13.40
C CYS A 149 -12.73 4.26 -12.66
N LEU A 150 -11.43 3.93 -12.54
CA LEU A 150 -10.43 4.81 -11.94
C LEU A 150 -10.34 6.15 -12.68
N VAL A 151 -10.23 6.16 -14.01
CA VAL A 151 -10.15 7.40 -14.81
C VAL A 151 -11.39 8.27 -14.61
N LYS A 152 -12.59 7.67 -14.61
CA LYS A 152 -13.84 8.40 -14.34
C LYS A 152 -13.86 9.01 -12.95
N LEU A 153 -13.42 8.25 -11.94
CA LEU A 153 -13.33 8.72 -10.57
C LEU A 153 -12.36 9.90 -10.44
N LEU A 154 -11.17 9.80 -11.06
CA LEU A 154 -10.18 10.88 -11.09
C LEU A 154 -10.75 12.17 -11.67
N GLY A 155 -11.59 12.07 -12.71
CA GLY A 155 -12.26 13.22 -13.33
C GLY A 155 -13.24 13.97 -12.42
N THR A 156 -13.65 13.36 -11.31
CA THR A 156 -14.58 13.97 -10.33
C THR A 156 -13.87 14.54 -9.09
N LEU A 157 -12.56 14.32 -8.93
CA LEU A 157 -11.86 14.67 -7.68
C LEU A 157 -11.92 16.16 -7.33
N HIS A 158 -11.90 17.06 -8.32
CA HIS A 158 -12.03 18.50 -8.10
C HIS A 158 -13.41 18.91 -7.56
N GLU A 159 -14.41 18.02 -7.54
CA GLU A 159 -15.71 18.24 -6.91
C GLU A 159 -15.64 18.05 -5.39
N PHE A 160 -14.77 17.15 -4.92
CA PHE A 160 -14.70 16.72 -3.51
C PHE A 160 -13.48 17.23 -2.74
N CYS A 161 -12.38 17.48 -3.46
CA CYS A 161 -11.09 17.84 -2.87
C CYS A 161 -10.70 19.28 -3.24
N PRO A 162 -9.90 19.97 -2.40
CA PRO A 162 -9.26 21.22 -2.78
C PRO A 162 -8.36 20.98 -4.00
N ARG A 163 -8.14 22.02 -4.81
CA ARG A 163 -7.37 21.92 -6.06
C ARG A 163 -6.03 21.21 -5.87
N ILE A 164 -5.25 21.63 -4.86
CA ILE A 164 -3.92 21.08 -4.57
C ILE A 164 -4.00 19.57 -4.33
N ASN A 165 -4.99 19.11 -3.57
CA ASN A 165 -5.19 17.70 -3.25
C ASN A 165 -5.65 16.90 -4.47
N ALA A 166 -6.64 17.40 -5.21
CA ALA A 166 -7.13 16.75 -6.41
C ALA A 166 -6.00 16.56 -7.44
N ASP A 167 -5.22 17.62 -7.70
CA ASP A 167 -4.08 17.58 -8.61
C ASP A 167 -3.03 16.57 -8.14
N ALA A 168 -2.71 16.54 -6.84
CA ALA A 168 -1.74 15.61 -6.26
C ALA A 168 -2.23 14.15 -6.30
N ILE A 169 -3.51 13.88 -6.02
CA ILE A 169 -4.09 12.54 -6.11
C ILE A 169 -4.04 12.04 -7.57
N ILE A 170 -4.45 12.87 -8.54
CA ILE A 170 -4.40 12.52 -9.96
C ILE A 170 -2.96 12.20 -10.39
N ALA A 171 -2.02 13.11 -10.07
CA ALA A 171 -0.62 12.94 -10.43
C ALA A 171 -0.02 11.66 -9.80
N SER A 172 -0.24 11.46 -8.51
CA SER A 172 0.20 10.26 -7.79
C SER A 172 -0.39 8.99 -8.40
N THR A 173 -1.67 9.00 -8.78
CA THR A 173 -2.32 7.82 -9.37
C THR A 173 -1.70 7.43 -10.70
N VAL A 174 -1.49 8.41 -11.59
CA VAL A 174 -0.86 8.19 -12.91
C VAL A 174 0.57 7.66 -12.75
N ASP A 175 1.33 8.23 -11.80
CA ASP A 175 2.68 7.79 -11.48
C ASP A 175 2.70 6.38 -10.87
N SER A 176 1.76 6.05 -9.99
CA SER A 176 1.64 4.74 -9.37
C SER A 176 1.30 3.63 -10.37
N VAL A 177 0.35 3.84 -11.28
CA VAL A 177 0.03 2.83 -12.31
C VAL A 177 1.23 2.60 -13.24
N SER A 178 2.01 3.66 -13.53
CA SER A 178 3.26 3.53 -14.27
C SER A 178 4.31 2.75 -13.47
N ALA A 179 4.40 2.98 -12.16
CA ALA A 179 5.33 2.28 -11.30
C ALA A 179 4.98 0.80 -11.12
N MET A 180 3.70 0.44 -11.06
CA MET A 180 3.24 -0.97 -11.08
C MET A 180 3.67 -1.67 -12.38
N TYR A 181 3.58 -1.00 -13.53
CA TYR A 181 4.13 -1.53 -14.78
C TYR A 181 5.64 -1.72 -14.72
N VAL A 182 6.37 -0.75 -14.16
CA VAL A 182 7.83 -0.85 -13.97
C VAL A 182 8.18 -2.00 -13.02
N GLU A 183 7.42 -2.22 -11.95
CA GLU A 183 7.66 -3.29 -10.96
C GLU A 183 7.66 -4.66 -11.64
N VAL A 184 6.67 -4.92 -12.47
CA VAL A 184 6.57 -6.15 -13.27
C VAL A 184 7.74 -6.27 -14.26
N LEU A 185 8.11 -5.18 -14.93
CA LEU A 185 9.21 -5.19 -15.90
C LEU A 185 10.59 -5.42 -15.25
N SER A 186 10.82 -4.85 -14.08
CA SER A 186 12.09 -4.96 -13.36
C SER A 186 12.14 -6.16 -12.41
N GLN A 187 11.14 -7.04 -12.46
CA GLN A 187 11.07 -8.19 -11.56
C GLN A 187 12.31 -9.08 -11.74
N GLY A 188 13.06 -9.28 -10.66
CA GLY A 188 14.31 -10.05 -10.66
C GLY A 188 15.57 -9.28 -11.09
N ASP A 189 15.46 -7.98 -11.40
CA ASP A 189 16.63 -7.15 -11.68
C ASP A 189 17.54 -7.03 -10.44
N VAL A 190 18.84 -7.05 -10.67
CA VAL A 190 19.84 -6.82 -9.61
C VAL A 190 20.03 -5.33 -9.44
N ILE A 191 19.55 -4.80 -8.32
CA ILE A 191 19.72 -3.38 -7.99
C ILE A 191 21.17 -3.12 -7.58
N SER A 192 21.74 -2.06 -8.18
CA SER A 192 23.09 -1.62 -7.85
C SER A 192 23.21 -1.24 -6.36
N PRO A 193 24.26 -1.68 -5.65
CA PRO A 193 24.48 -1.28 -4.25
C PRO A 193 24.76 0.23 -4.11
N PHE A 194 25.00 0.94 -5.21
CA PHE A 194 25.15 2.40 -5.23
C PHE A 194 23.82 3.14 -5.38
N ALA A 195 22.71 2.43 -5.68
CA ALA A 195 21.38 3.01 -5.86
C ALA A 195 20.64 3.17 -4.52
N THR A 196 21.30 3.74 -3.50
CA THR A 196 20.80 3.80 -2.11
C THR A 196 19.45 4.49 -1.92
N LYS A 197 19.06 5.38 -2.85
CA LYS A 197 17.76 6.06 -2.83
C LYS A 197 16.66 5.32 -3.60
N TYR A 198 17.03 4.36 -4.44
CA TYR A 198 16.10 3.67 -5.33
C TYR A 198 15.00 2.93 -4.57
N PRO A 199 15.27 2.16 -3.49
CA PRO A 199 14.21 1.43 -2.79
C PRO A 199 13.08 2.34 -2.29
N PHE A 200 13.43 3.44 -1.63
CA PHE A 200 12.43 4.38 -1.11
C PHE A 200 11.76 5.19 -2.22
N TYR A 201 12.52 5.64 -3.23
CA TYR A 201 11.97 6.33 -4.40
C TYR A 201 10.92 5.48 -5.12
N PHE A 202 11.22 4.20 -5.34
CA PHE A 202 10.32 3.29 -6.03
C PHE A 202 9.10 2.97 -5.17
N ARG A 203 9.32 2.73 -3.88
CA ARG A 203 8.25 2.42 -2.92
C ARG A 203 7.23 3.55 -2.77
N LEU A 204 7.66 4.82 -2.78
CA LEU A 204 6.72 5.95 -2.74
C LEU A 204 5.76 5.96 -3.94
N LYS A 205 6.23 5.50 -5.11
CA LYS A 205 5.42 5.44 -6.32
C LYS A 205 4.47 4.24 -6.30
N THR A 206 4.98 3.03 -6.05
CA THR A 206 4.13 1.83 -6.03
C THR A 206 3.16 1.83 -4.84
N GLY A 207 3.52 2.46 -3.73
CA GLY A 207 2.69 2.56 -2.53
C GLY A 207 1.57 3.60 -2.58
N ILE A 208 1.48 4.42 -3.65
CA ILE A 208 0.42 5.43 -3.84
C ILE A 208 0.33 6.41 -2.65
N ALA A 209 1.46 6.63 -1.97
CA ALA A 209 1.53 7.32 -0.69
C ALA A 209 0.98 8.75 -0.75
N PRO A 210 1.36 9.58 -1.76
CA PRO A 210 0.89 10.96 -1.83
C PRO A 210 -0.64 11.04 -1.98
N ALA A 211 -1.25 10.19 -2.81
CA ALA A 211 -2.70 10.18 -2.94
C ALA A 211 -3.39 9.85 -1.60
N TYR A 212 -2.95 8.80 -0.89
CA TYR A 212 -3.51 8.47 0.41
C TYR A 212 -3.31 9.55 1.47
N ALA A 213 -2.18 10.26 1.44
CA ALA A 213 -1.97 11.41 2.31
C ALA A 213 -2.98 12.53 2.01
N HIS A 214 -3.17 12.86 0.72
CA HIS A 214 -4.05 13.94 0.28
C HIS A 214 -5.54 13.65 0.38
N LEU A 215 -5.96 12.37 0.32
CA LEU A 215 -7.37 11.97 0.42
C LEU A 215 -7.99 12.32 1.77
N ASN A 216 -7.20 12.51 2.82
CA ASN A 216 -7.73 12.87 4.16
C ASN A 216 -8.33 14.29 4.25
N PHE A 217 -8.22 15.06 3.18
CA PHE A 217 -8.45 16.50 3.16
C PHE A 217 -9.48 16.86 2.06
N THR A 218 -10.78 16.82 2.40
CA THR A 218 -11.93 17.19 1.53
C THR A 218 -12.05 18.70 1.24
N LYS A 219 -13.14 19.21 0.65
CA LYS A 219 -13.32 20.67 0.53
C LYS A 219 -13.72 21.36 1.84
N SER A 220 -14.29 20.62 2.79
CA SER A 220 -14.95 21.19 3.96
C SER A 220 -14.11 21.20 5.23
N TRP A 221 -12.86 20.72 5.21
CA TRP A 221 -12.12 20.42 6.44
C TRP A 221 -11.24 21.57 6.97
N GLY A 222 -11.04 22.67 6.24
CA GLY A 222 -9.89 23.52 6.57
C GLY A 222 -9.88 24.98 6.14
N ASP A 223 -11.00 25.71 6.23
CA ASP A 223 -10.97 27.18 6.11
C ASP A 223 -10.03 27.81 7.16
N ASP A 224 -9.88 27.18 8.34
CA ASP A 224 -9.04 27.65 9.44
C ASP A 224 -7.58 27.15 9.40
N VAL A 225 -7.31 25.99 8.75
CA VAL A 225 -5.96 25.37 8.69
C VAL A 225 -5.13 25.93 7.52
N GLY A 226 -5.79 26.42 6.47
CA GLY A 226 -5.14 26.91 5.27
C GLY A 226 -4.19 25.86 4.65
N THR A 227 -2.97 26.26 4.32
CA THR A 227 -1.95 25.38 3.71
C THR A 227 -1.03 24.69 4.73
N TYR A 228 -1.26 24.86 6.03
CA TYR A 228 -0.36 24.33 7.06
C TYR A 228 -0.22 22.80 7.00
N TYR A 229 -1.32 22.09 6.68
CA TYR A 229 -1.37 20.63 6.56
C TYR A 229 -0.35 20.06 5.55
N LEU A 230 0.10 20.85 4.57
CA LEU A 230 1.08 20.42 3.58
C LEU A 230 2.39 19.96 4.23
N GLN A 231 2.73 20.49 5.41
CA GLN A 231 3.91 20.09 6.18
C GLN A 231 3.79 18.68 6.77
N LEU A 232 2.57 18.14 6.93
CA LEU A 232 2.35 16.79 7.43
C LEU A 232 2.49 15.74 6.32
N LEU A 233 2.35 16.13 5.04
CA LEU A 233 2.30 15.18 3.93
C LEU A 233 3.55 14.28 3.84
N PRO A 234 4.79 14.78 3.94
CA PRO A 234 5.97 13.92 3.82
C PRO A 234 6.04 12.84 4.91
N GLU A 235 5.71 13.19 6.15
CA GLU A 235 5.67 12.24 7.26
C GLU A 235 4.48 11.28 7.11
N THR A 236 3.35 11.75 6.57
CA THR A 236 2.17 10.92 6.31
C THR A 236 2.45 9.90 5.20
N GLU A 237 3.12 10.30 4.12
CA GLU A 237 3.53 9.42 3.03
C GLU A 237 4.46 8.31 3.51
N LEU A 238 5.46 8.67 4.33
CA LEU A 238 6.37 7.70 4.95
C LEU A 238 5.60 6.70 5.82
N VAL A 239 4.64 7.18 6.63
CA VAL A 239 3.75 6.34 7.45
C VAL A 239 2.88 5.41 6.59
N VAL A 240 2.31 5.89 5.49
CA VAL A 240 1.43 5.08 4.62
C VAL A 240 2.18 3.85 4.08
N VAL A 241 3.35 4.07 3.48
CA VAL A 241 4.13 2.97 2.88
C VAL A 241 4.80 2.11 3.95
N GLY A 242 5.37 2.75 4.97
CA GLY A 242 6.12 2.06 6.01
C GLY A 242 5.22 1.19 6.90
N PHE A 243 4.01 1.64 7.26
CA PHE A 243 3.07 0.79 7.99
C PHE A 243 2.68 -0.44 7.18
N ASN A 244 2.43 -0.25 5.88
CA ASN A 244 2.13 -1.39 5.02
C ASN A 244 3.30 -2.37 5.01
N ASP A 245 4.52 -1.89 4.75
CA ASP A 245 5.74 -2.72 4.70
C ASP A 245 6.01 -3.43 6.04
N ILE A 246 5.86 -2.74 7.18
CA ILE A 246 6.07 -3.35 8.50
C ILE A 246 5.04 -4.46 8.75
N ILE A 247 3.76 -4.18 8.51
CA ILE A 247 2.67 -5.10 8.83
C ILE A 247 2.62 -6.28 7.85
N SER A 248 2.92 -6.04 6.57
CA SER A 248 2.96 -7.08 5.55
C SER A 248 4.20 -7.95 5.64
N PHE A 249 5.31 -7.48 6.21
CA PHE A 249 6.58 -8.21 6.23
C PHE A 249 6.46 -9.63 6.82
N TYR A 250 5.56 -9.84 7.79
CA TYR A 250 5.30 -11.17 8.34
C TYR A 250 4.76 -12.15 7.29
N LYS A 251 3.70 -11.77 6.55
CA LYS A 251 3.14 -12.63 5.50
C LYS A 251 4.16 -12.87 4.38
N GLU A 252 4.96 -11.86 4.06
CA GLU A 252 5.97 -11.90 3.00
C GLU A 252 7.11 -12.85 3.36
N THR A 253 7.59 -12.75 4.61
CA THR A 253 8.60 -13.68 5.16
C THR A 253 8.10 -15.11 5.15
N LEU A 254 6.83 -15.35 5.52
CA LEU A 254 6.23 -16.69 5.46
C LEU A 254 6.10 -17.25 4.03
N ALA A 255 5.87 -16.38 3.05
CA ALA A 255 5.79 -16.73 1.65
C ALA A 255 7.18 -16.86 0.98
N GLY A 256 8.27 -16.48 1.67
CA GLY A 256 9.60 -16.40 1.10
C GLY A 256 9.77 -15.26 0.08
N GLU A 257 8.89 -14.26 0.12
CA GLU A 257 8.93 -13.09 -0.75
C GLU A 257 10.15 -12.21 -0.39
N THR A 258 11.03 -11.97 -1.37
CA THR A 258 12.20 -11.11 -1.23
C THR A 258 12.12 -9.82 -2.05
N ASP A 259 11.09 -9.71 -2.90
CA ASP A 259 10.85 -8.53 -3.74
C ASP A 259 9.92 -7.55 -3.02
N ASN A 260 10.44 -6.97 -1.94
CA ASN A 260 9.73 -5.98 -1.13
C ASN A 260 10.69 -4.90 -0.64
N TYR A 261 10.15 -3.78 -0.16
CA TYR A 261 10.93 -2.62 0.25
C TYR A 261 12.02 -2.95 1.28
N VAL A 262 11.69 -3.75 2.30
CA VAL A 262 12.63 -4.08 3.39
C VAL A 262 13.81 -4.89 2.86
N ASN A 263 13.55 -5.93 2.06
CA ASN A 263 14.61 -6.75 1.46
C ASN A 263 15.42 -5.97 0.42
N MET A 264 14.75 -5.15 -0.40
CA MET A 264 15.39 -4.30 -1.39
C MET A 264 16.35 -3.29 -0.74
N ARG A 265 15.90 -2.62 0.33
CA ARG A 265 16.72 -1.70 1.13
C ARG A 265 17.86 -2.44 1.82
N ALA A 266 17.61 -3.63 2.37
CA ALA A 266 18.64 -4.47 2.99
C ALA A 266 19.75 -4.87 2.02
N ALA A 267 19.39 -5.24 0.79
CA ALA A 267 20.36 -5.57 -0.26
C ALA A 267 21.26 -4.39 -0.62
N VAL A 268 20.68 -3.21 -0.81
CA VAL A 268 21.45 -2.01 -1.19
C VAL A 268 22.28 -1.46 -0.03
N GLU A 269 21.78 -1.52 1.20
CA GLU A 269 22.50 -1.08 2.40
C GLU A 269 23.46 -2.14 2.96
N GLN A 270 23.51 -3.35 2.37
CA GLN A 270 24.31 -4.49 2.84
C GLN A 270 24.03 -4.87 4.31
N LYS A 271 22.75 -4.85 4.69
CA LYS A 271 22.26 -5.17 6.04
C LYS A 271 21.41 -6.43 6.01
N GLN A 272 21.20 -7.01 7.19
CA GLN A 272 20.16 -8.03 7.36
C GLN A 272 18.78 -7.40 7.25
N ALA A 273 17.83 -8.07 6.60
CA ALA A 273 16.45 -7.59 6.44
C ALA A 273 15.79 -7.28 7.78
N ILE A 274 16.04 -8.09 8.81
CA ILE A 274 15.52 -7.87 10.16
C ILE A 274 16.04 -6.56 10.80
N SER A 275 17.29 -6.19 10.51
CA SER A 275 17.89 -4.95 11.01
C SER A 275 17.32 -3.74 10.27
N VAL A 276 17.02 -3.88 8.97
CA VAL A 276 16.29 -2.86 8.21
C VAL A 276 14.85 -2.73 8.68
N LEU A 277 14.14 -3.82 8.97
CA LEU A 277 12.78 -3.77 9.52
C LEU A 277 12.73 -2.94 10.81
N ARG A 278 13.72 -3.11 11.72
CA ARG A 278 13.82 -2.26 12.93
C ARG A 278 14.00 -0.78 12.60
N GLN A 279 14.80 -0.46 11.59
CA GLN A 279 15.02 0.92 11.15
C GLN A 279 13.72 1.51 10.60
N VAL A 280 13.02 0.76 9.74
CA VAL A 280 11.72 1.17 9.20
C VAL A 280 10.71 1.40 10.32
N ILE A 281 10.64 0.50 11.31
CA ILE A 281 9.78 0.66 12.51
C ILE A 281 10.15 1.96 13.27
N ALA A 282 11.43 2.19 13.54
CA ALA A 282 11.88 3.37 14.28
C ALA A 282 11.58 4.67 13.53
N GLU A 283 11.86 4.71 12.23
CA GLU A 283 11.56 5.84 11.33
C GLU A 283 10.05 6.15 11.34
N ASN A 284 9.20 5.13 11.21
CA ASN A 284 7.75 5.31 11.17
C ASN A 284 7.16 5.75 12.51
N LEU A 285 7.67 5.24 13.64
CA LEU A 285 7.22 5.69 14.96
C LEU A 285 7.66 7.13 15.26
N ASP A 286 8.85 7.55 14.79
CA ASP A 286 9.29 8.94 14.84
C ASP A 286 8.40 9.85 13.98
N SER A 287 8.03 9.42 12.76
CA SER A 287 7.07 10.12 11.91
C SER A 287 5.71 10.28 12.59
N VAL A 288 5.19 9.22 13.23
CA VAL A 288 3.94 9.28 13.99
C VAL A 288 4.04 10.30 15.12
N TYR A 289 5.17 10.35 15.82
CA TYR A 289 5.42 11.34 16.87
C TYR A 289 5.42 12.77 16.29
N LYS A 290 6.16 13.03 15.21
CA LYS A 290 6.22 14.35 14.56
C LYS A 290 4.87 14.81 14.05
N LEU A 291 4.10 13.93 13.41
CA LEU A 291 2.75 14.22 12.93
C LEU A 291 1.85 14.68 14.08
N ARG A 292 1.94 14.03 15.25
CA ARG A 292 1.21 14.47 16.46
C ARG A 292 1.64 15.85 16.92
N GLN A 293 2.94 16.14 16.95
CA GLN A 293 3.43 17.45 17.37
C GLN A 293 3.00 18.56 16.40
N MET A 294 3.00 18.30 15.09
CA MET A 294 2.54 19.26 14.07
C MET A 294 1.02 19.43 14.08
N ALA A 295 0.25 18.38 14.35
CA ALA A 295 -1.21 18.43 14.38
C ALA A 295 -1.77 19.07 15.67
N ALA A 296 -1.13 18.87 16.82
CA ALA A 296 -1.60 19.35 18.12
C ALA A 296 -1.95 20.84 18.21
N PRO A 297 -1.17 21.79 17.62
CA PRO A 297 -1.51 23.21 17.69
C PRO A 297 -2.62 23.64 16.72
N GLN A 298 -3.09 22.77 15.83
CA GLN A 298 -4.07 23.10 14.78
C GLN A 298 -5.44 22.45 15.07
N PRO A 299 -6.51 23.23 15.30
CA PRO A 299 -7.85 22.68 15.50
C PRO A 299 -8.30 21.79 14.33
N GLY A 300 -8.89 20.63 14.62
CA GLY A 300 -9.41 19.68 13.62
C GLY A 300 -8.36 18.80 12.93
N LEU A 301 -7.09 19.24 12.87
CA LEU A 301 -6.03 18.51 12.16
C LEU A 301 -5.63 17.23 12.90
N THR A 302 -5.68 17.25 14.23
CA THR A 302 -5.40 16.07 15.06
C THR A 302 -6.43 14.97 14.82
N GLU A 303 -7.71 15.32 14.71
CA GLU A 303 -8.81 14.39 14.45
C GLU A 303 -8.70 13.75 13.07
N ILE A 304 -8.37 14.54 12.04
CA ILE A 304 -8.17 14.04 10.67
C ILE A 304 -7.01 13.04 10.65
N TYR A 305 -5.85 13.44 11.17
CA TYR A 305 -4.65 12.60 11.15
C TYR A 305 -4.84 11.31 11.98
N LEU A 306 -5.34 11.41 13.21
CA LEU A 306 -5.57 10.23 14.05
C LEU A 306 -6.66 9.34 13.46
N GLY A 307 -7.73 9.92 12.91
CA GLY A 307 -8.79 9.17 12.24
C GLY A 307 -8.28 8.37 11.05
N PHE A 308 -7.40 8.95 10.23
CA PHE A 308 -6.69 8.25 9.16
C PHE A 308 -5.83 7.12 9.72
N LEU A 309 -4.92 7.43 10.65
CA LEU A 309 -3.96 6.47 11.19
C LEU A 309 -4.66 5.26 11.81
N MET A 310 -5.66 5.49 12.66
CA MET A 310 -6.42 4.42 13.30
C MET A 310 -7.21 3.60 12.29
N GLY A 311 -7.83 4.27 11.30
CA GLY A 311 -8.56 3.59 10.23
C GLY A 311 -7.64 2.74 9.35
N TYR A 312 -6.41 3.19 9.09
CA TYR A 312 -5.44 2.47 8.28
C TYR A 312 -4.88 1.25 9.01
N VAL A 313 -4.58 1.38 10.31
CA VAL A 313 -4.20 0.25 11.17
C VAL A 313 -5.34 -0.77 11.28
N GLU A 314 -6.57 -0.30 11.53
CA GLU A 314 -7.77 -1.14 11.60
C GLU A 314 -7.99 -1.96 10.33
N PHE A 315 -7.79 -1.34 9.16
CA PHE A 315 -7.84 -2.05 7.87
C PHE A 315 -6.89 -3.24 7.83
N HIS A 316 -5.64 -3.07 8.28
CA HIS A 316 -4.67 -4.16 8.30
C HIS A 316 -5.06 -5.26 9.29
N PHE A 317 -5.60 -4.91 10.46
CA PHE A 317 -6.08 -5.88 11.45
C PHE A 317 -7.22 -6.74 10.93
N LYS A 318 -8.16 -6.14 10.20
CA LYS A 318 -9.35 -6.83 9.71
C LYS A 318 -9.11 -7.58 8.41
N ALA A 319 -8.19 -7.12 7.56
CA ALA A 319 -7.85 -7.78 6.32
C ALA A 319 -7.08 -9.07 6.59
N ARG A 320 -7.72 -10.22 6.30
CA ARG A 320 -7.15 -11.57 6.49
C ARG A 320 -5.79 -11.75 5.80
N ARG A 321 -5.55 -11.02 4.70
CA ARG A 321 -4.32 -11.09 3.90
C ARG A 321 -3.04 -10.91 4.73
N TYR A 322 -3.08 -10.09 5.78
CA TYR A 322 -1.90 -9.77 6.59
C TYR A 322 -1.60 -10.80 7.68
N ARG A 323 -2.52 -11.76 7.92
CA ARG A 323 -2.37 -12.82 8.93
C ARG A 323 -2.07 -12.29 10.35
N LEU A 324 -2.53 -11.08 10.68
CA LEU A 324 -2.27 -10.44 11.98
C LEU A 324 -2.88 -11.19 13.18
N HIS A 325 -3.90 -12.02 12.95
CA HIS A 325 -4.42 -12.93 13.97
C HIS A 325 -3.34 -13.88 14.50
N GLU A 326 -2.34 -14.26 13.71
CA GLU A 326 -1.22 -15.12 14.15
C GLU A 326 -0.17 -14.36 14.96
N ILE A 327 -0.17 -13.03 14.89
CA ILE A 327 0.75 -12.16 15.63
C ILE A 327 0.13 -11.75 16.96
N VAL A 328 -1.16 -11.41 16.97
CA VAL A 328 -1.84 -10.83 18.14
C VAL A 328 -2.60 -11.88 18.97
N ALA A 329 -2.90 -13.07 18.43
CA ALA A 329 -3.48 -14.15 19.23
C ALA A 329 -2.42 -14.78 20.16
N GLU A 330 -2.27 -14.16 21.32
CA GLU A 330 -1.80 -14.74 22.58
C GLU A 330 -2.55 -14.12 23.79
N VAL A 331 -3.61 -13.34 23.55
CA VAL A 331 -4.45 -12.72 24.59
C VAL A 331 -5.91 -13.01 24.25
N ASP A 332 -6.40 -14.20 24.63
CA ASP A 332 -7.80 -14.50 24.99
C ASP A 332 -8.03 -16.03 24.96
N GLU A 333 -7.45 -16.72 25.94
CA GLU A 333 -8.04 -17.95 26.51
C GLU A 333 -7.90 -17.87 28.03
N GLN A 334 -8.86 -17.19 28.68
CA GLN A 334 -9.22 -17.43 30.08
C GLN A 334 -10.65 -16.96 30.38
#